data_AF-A0A525D0P6-F1
#
_entry.id   AF-A0A525D0P6-F1
#
_cell.length_a   1.000
_cell.length_b   1.000
_cell.length_c   1.000
_cell.angle_alpha   90.00
_cell.angle_beta   90.00
_cell.angle_gamma   90.00
#
_symmetry.space_group_name_H-M   'P 1'
#
loop_
_entity.id
_entity.type
_entity.pdbx_description
1 polymer ?
#
loop_
_entity_poly.entity_id
_entity_poly.type
_entity_poly.pdbx_seq_one_letter_code
_entity_poly.pdbx_strand_id
1 'polypeptide(L)'
;MGAEYDFEKAVSILHQLTPGSHERLKVKCLSLRQAQETLLSAAGDAMHRCLEQCRGICCQNLDIDSIFSVMDFVYILTMIPQMEMEIRSRFNANQSIYRSACPFLIDQEGPCIFPNGIKAQECVITFCTNDDRIKPFIRKVNTEFFNLFCLVLLLRSKEVLRAAGRVFRS
;
A
#
# COMPACT_ATOMS: atom_id res chain seq x y z
N MET A 1 6.21 -13.71 -7.51
CA MET A 1 6.49 -13.37 -6.09
C MET A 1 5.15 -12.97 -5.51
N GLY A 2 4.78 -13.47 -4.33
CA GLY A 2 3.44 -13.27 -3.77
C GLY A 2 3.35 -12.08 -2.83
N ALA A 3 2.14 -11.62 -2.54
CA ALA A 3 1.89 -10.47 -1.67
C ALA A 3 2.43 -10.65 -0.24
N GLU A 4 2.45 -11.88 0.28
CA GLU A 4 3.07 -12.19 1.58
C GLU A 4 4.59 -11.91 1.55
N TYR A 5 5.29 -12.32 0.49
CA TYR A 5 6.71 -12.02 0.33
C TYR A 5 6.96 -10.50 0.25
N ASP A 6 6.10 -9.78 -0.46
CA ASP A 6 6.20 -8.33 -0.59
C ASP A 6 5.92 -7.61 0.74
N PHE A 7 5.00 -8.13 1.55
CA PHE A 7 4.76 -7.67 2.91
C PHE A 7 6.00 -7.86 3.81
N GLU A 8 6.57 -9.07 3.87
CA GLU A 8 7.77 -9.33 4.68
C GLU A 8 8.95 -8.45 4.25
N LYS A 9 9.07 -8.22 2.94
CA LYS A 9 10.09 -7.33 2.39
C LYS A 9 9.86 -5.88 2.81
N ALA A 10 8.62 -5.41 2.84
CA ALA A 10 8.29 -4.07 3.32
C ALA A 10 8.59 -3.90 4.82
N VAL A 11 8.22 -4.88 5.65
CA VAL A 11 8.57 -4.91 7.08
C VAL A 11 10.09 -4.82 7.27
N SER A 12 10.85 -5.64 6.53
CA SER A 12 12.31 -5.63 6.56
C SER A 12 12.89 -4.27 6.17
N ILE A 13 12.35 -3.62 5.13
CA ILE A 13 12.77 -2.27 4.72
C ILE A 13 12.56 -1.29 5.87
N LEU A 14 11.37 -1.29 6.48
CA LEU A 14 11.00 -0.34 7.52
C LEU A 14 11.86 -0.52 8.78
N HIS A 15 12.09 -1.75 9.24
CA HIS A 15 12.94 -2.02 10.41
C HIS A 15 14.40 -1.59 10.25
N GLN A 16 14.90 -1.48 9.01
CA GLN A 16 16.27 -1.05 8.74
C GLN A 16 16.43 0.47 8.64
N LEU A 17 15.32 1.23 8.65
CA LEU A 17 15.38 2.68 8.53
C LEU A 17 15.76 3.34 9.86
N THR A 18 16.56 4.39 9.77
CA THR A 18 16.80 5.28 10.90
C THR A 18 15.56 6.11 11.24
N PRO A 19 15.40 6.63 12.47
CA PRO A 19 14.27 7.48 12.84
C PRO A 19 14.07 8.69 11.90
N GLY A 20 15.18 9.32 11.46
CA GLY A 20 15.12 10.41 10.49
C GLY A 20 14.66 9.97 9.09
N SER A 21 14.98 8.73 8.68
CA SER A 21 14.48 8.14 7.44
C SER A 21 12.98 7.83 7.54
N HIS A 22 12.50 7.35 8.69
CA HIS A 22 11.07 7.15 8.96
C HIS A 22 10.29 8.46 8.86
N GLU A 23 10.78 9.56 9.44
CA GLU A 23 10.08 10.84 9.37
C GLU A 23 9.96 11.35 7.93
N ARG A 24 11.04 11.23 7.14
CA ARG A 24 11.01 11.58 5.72
C ARG A 24 10.03 10.71 4.92
N LEU A 25 9.97 9.42 5.24
CA LEU A 25 9.03 8.49 4.62
C LEU A 25 7.59 8.85 4.98
N LYS A 26 7.32 9.19 6.24
CA LYS A 26 6.01 9.63 6.73
C LYS A 26 5.52 10.89 6.02
N VAL A 27 6.37 11.90 5.89
CA VAL A 27 6.04 13.12 5.12
C VAL A 27 5.64 12.77 3.69
N LYS A 28 6.36 11.84 3.05
CA LYS A 28 6.03 11.42 1.68
C LYS A 28 4.70 10.65 1.62
N CYS A 29 4.46 9.77 2.58
CA CYS A 29 3.22 9.00 2.66
C CYS A 29 2.00 9.90 2.94
N LEU A 30 2.17 11.01 3.66
CA LEU A 30 1.11 12.01 3.84
C LEU A 30 0.69 12.65 2.51
N SER A 31 1.66 13.00 1.64
CA SER A 31 1.35 13.52 0.30
C SER A 31 0.61 12.49 -0.56
N LEU A 32 0.98 11.21 -0.45
CA LEU A 32 0.30 10.14 -1.16
C LEU A 32 -1.13 9.91 -0.63
N ARG A 33 -1.32 9.92 0.68
CA ARG A 33 -2.65 9.86 1.31
C ARG A 33 -3.55 10.98 0.80
N GLN A 34 -3.05 12.22 0.79
CA GLN A 34 -3.81 13.36 0.27
C GLN A 34 -4.17 13.18 -1.21
N ALA A 35 -3.28 12.63 -2.04
CA ALA A 35 -3.59 12.32 -3.43
C ALA A 35 -4.68 11.25 -3.57
N GLN A 36 -4.66 10.20 -2.74
CA GLN A 36 -5.72 9.19 -2.71
C GLN A 36 -7.05 9.80 -2.26
N GLU A 37 -7.08 10.57 -1.17
CA GLU A 37 -8.30 11.23 -0.69
C GLU A 37 -8.88 12.20 -1.72
N THR A 38 -8.03 12.94 -2.44
CA THR A 38 -8.46 13.84 -3.52
C THR A 38 -9.07 13.06 -4.69
N LEU A 39 -8.45 11.95 -5.09
CA LEU A 39 -9.00 11.06 -6.13
C LEU A 39 -10.36 10.49 -5.70
N LEU A 40 -10.47 10.02 -4.46
CA LEU A 40 -11.73 9.50 -3.92
C LEU A 40 -12.83 10.56 -3.91
N SER A 41 -12.50 11.80 -3.50
CA SER A 41 -13.44 12.92 -3.52
C SER A 41 -13.86 13.29 -4.95
N ALA A 42 -12.92 13.32 -5.90
CA ALA A 42 -13.19 13.64 -7.30
C ALA A 42 -14.01 12.56 -8.02
N ALA A 43 -13.84 11.29 -7.64
CA ALA A 43 -14.62 10.17 -8.17
C ALA A 43 -16.05 10.10 -7.61
N GLY A 44 -16.36 10.90 -6.58
CA GLY A 44 -17.70 11.10 -6.04
C GLY A 44 -18.42 9.83 -5.59
N ASP A 45 -19.74 9.84 -5.69
CA ASP A 45 -20.62 8.77 -5.20
C ASP A 45 -20.42 7.42 -5.91
N ALA A 46 -19.91 7.42 -7.15
CA ALA A 46 -19.64 6.19 -7.89
C ALA A 46 -18.56 5.34 -7.19
N MET A 47 -17.51 6.00 -6.71
CA MET A 47 -16.41 5.37 -5.98
C MET A 47 -16.83 5.02 -4.55
N HIS A 48 -17.59 5.88 -3.88
CA HIS A 48 -18.08 5.63 -2.53
C HIS A 48 -18.99 4.39 -2.48
N ARG A 49 -19.90 4.24 -3.45
CA ARG A 49 -20.72 3.02 -3.59
C ARG A 49 -19.87 1.78 -3.90
N CYS A 50 -18.84 1.89 -4.73
CA CYS A 50 -17.95 0.76 -5.00
C CYS A 50 -17.06 0.39 -3.79
N LEU A 51 -16.63 1.35 -2.97
CA LEU A 51 -15.76 1.06 -1.82
C LEU A 51 -16.55 0.65 -0.57
N GLU A 52 -17.78 1.11 -0.40
CA GLU A 52 -18.61 0.85 0.78
C GLU A 52 -19.74 -0.17 0.52
N GLN A 53 -20.29 -0.24 -0.69
CA GLN A 53 -21.45 -1.10 -1.00
C GLN A 53 -21.09 -2.33 -1.85
N CYS A 54 -19.84 -2.45 -2.30
CA CYS A 54 -19.45 -3.57 -3.18
C CYS A 54 -19.49 -4.94 -2.48
N ARG A 55 -19.71 -5.03 -1.16
CA ARG A 55 -19.73 -6.30 -0.41
C ARG A 55 -18.59 -7.26 -0.81
N GLY A 56 -17.40 -6.68 -1.06
CA GLY A 56 -16.24 -7.44 -1.47
C GLY A 56 -16.34 -8.06 -2.88
N ILE A 57 -17.41 -7.89 -3.67
CA ILE A 57 -17.60 -8.48 -5.01
C ILE A 57 -16.42 -8.13 -5.94
N CYS A 58 -15.98 -6.87 -5.90
CA CYS A 58 -14.82 -6.36 -6.63
C CYS A 58 -13.49 -6.90 -6.12
N CYS A 59 -13.47 -7.44 -4.90
CA CYS A 59 -12.29 -7.96 -4.19
C CYS A 59 -12.27 -9.50 -4.08
N GLN A 60 -13.38 -10.16 -4.44
CA GLN A 60 -13.53 -11.63 -4.36
C GLN A 60 -12.68 -12.32 -5.43
N ASN A 61 -12.57 -11.75 -6.63
CA ASN A 61 -11.80 -12.36 -7.73
C ASN A 61 -10.45 -11.66 -7.99
N LEU A 62 -9.94 -10.89 -7.04
CA LEU A 62 -8.64 -10.23 -7.20
C LEU A 62 -7.50 -11.21 -6.89
N ASP A 63 -6.56 -11.30 -7.82
CA ASP A 63 -5.25 -11.86 -7.53
C ASP A 63 -4.47 -10.86 -6.69
N ILE A 64 -4.39 -11.11 -5.39
CA ILE A 64 -3.74 -10.22 -4.41
C ILE A 64 -2.26 -10.02 -4.74
N ASP A 65 -1.63 -11.02 -5.37
CA ASP A 65 -0.24 -10.94 -5.83
C ASP A 65 -0.06 -9.91 -6.95
N SER A 66 -1.12 -9.60 -7.71
CA SER A 66 -1.12 -8.55 -8.74
C SER A 66 -1.52 -7.17 -8.24
N ILE A 67 -2.12 -7.09 -7.05
CA ILE A 67 -2.69 -5.86 -6.49
C ILE A 67 -1.76 -5.20 -5.49
N PHE A 68 -1.09 -6.01 -4.65
CA PHE A 68 -0.20 -5.51 -3.61
C PHE A 68 1.25 -5.70 -4.02
N SER A 69 1.99 -4.60 -3.98
CA SER A 69 3.44 -4.56 -4.12
C SER A 69 4.12 -4.24 -2.79
N VAL A 70 5.44 -4.40 -2.74
CA VAL A 70 6.27 -3.91 -1.62
C VAL A 70 5.98 -2.45 -1.27
N MET A 71 5.76 -1.58 -2.27
CA MET A 71 5.55 -0.15 -2.03
C MET A 71 4.20 0.13 -1.38
N ASP A 72 3.18 -0.69 -1.67
CA ASP A 72 1.87 -0.61 -1.03
C ASP A 72 2.00 -0.94 0.47
N PHE A 73 2.72 -1.99 0.81
CA PHE A 73 2.96 -2.34 2.21
C PHE A 73 3.85 -1.32 2.92
N VAL A 74 4.89 -0.80 2.27
CA VAL A 74 5.70 0.30 2.84
C VAL A 74 4.81 1.50 3.15
N TYR A 75 3.92 1.86 2.24
CA TYR A 75 2.99 2.96 2.44
C TYR A 75 2.00 2.69 3.59
N ILE A 76 1.31 1.55 3.57
CA ILE A 76 0.31 1.16 4.58
C ILE A 76 0.96 1.12 5.97
N LEU A 77 2.09 0.44 6.11
CA LEU A 77 2.77 0.27 7.40
C LEU A 77 3.42 1.57 7.90
N THR A 78 3.80 2.49 7.00
CA THR A 78 4.25 3.82 7.44
C THR A 78 3.11 4.64 8.02
N MET A 79 1.90 4.52 7.44
CA MET A 79 0.74 5.29 7.85
C MET A 79 0.00 4.67 9.05
N ILE A 80 0.01 3.36 9.17
CA ILE A 80 -0.70 2.59 10.20
C ILE A 80 0.21 1.46 10.71
N PRO A 81 1.28 1.78 11.47
CA PRO A 81 2.25 0.76 11.91
C PRO A 81 1.61 -0.40 12.68
N GLN A 82 0.56 -0.13 13.45
CA GLN A 82 -0.18 -1.12 14.22
C GLN A 82 -0.89 -2.19 13.36
N MET A 83 -0.99 -2.01 12.04
CA MET A 83 -1.57 -3.01 11.14
C MET A 83 -0.64 -4.20 10.88
N GLU A 84 0.66 -4.12 11.22
CA GLU A 84 1.62 -5.17 10.89
C GLU A 84 1.18 -6.55 11.38
N MET A 85 0.80 -6.66 12.66
CA MET A 85 0.38 -7.94 13.25
C MET A 85 -0.89 -8.48 12.60
N GLU A 86 -1.85 -7.61 12.30
CA GLU A 86 -3.12 -8.00 11.70
C GLU A 86 -2.92 -8.44 10.25
N ILE A 87 -2.13 -7.73 9.44
CA ILE A 87 -1.80 -8.16 8.06
C ILE A 87 -1.12 -9.53 8.07
N ARG A 88 -0.15 -9.73 8.97
CA ARG A 88 0.56 -11.00 9.14
C ARG A 88 -0.40 -12.14 9.53
N SER A 89 -1.30 -11.88 10.48
CA SER A 89 -2.34 -12.83 10.89
C SER A 89 -3.23 -13.24 9.72
N ARG A 90 -3.64 -12.28 8.87
CA ARG A 90 -4.47 -12.55 7.69
C ARG A 90 -3.76 -13.41 6.65
N PHE A 91 -2.46 -13.20 6.41
CA PHE A 91 -1.69 -14.09 5.52
C PHE A 91 -1.61 -15.51 6.07
N ASN A 92 -1.32 -15.66 7.38
CA ASN A 92 -1.25 -16.97 8.03
C ASN A 92 -2.58 -17.73 8.01
N ALA A 93 -3.69 -17.03 8.24
CA ALA A 93 -5.03 -17.65 8.24
C ALA A 93 -5.51 -18.05 6.84
N ASN A 94 -5.03 -17.38 5.78
CA ASN A 94 -5.46 -17.59 4.40
C ASN A 94 -4.57 -18.56 3.61
N GLN A 95 -3.82 -19.45 4.27
CA GLN A 95 -3.07 -20.55 3.62
C GLN A 95 -3.97 -21.63 2.99
N SER A 96 -5.29 -21.40 2.92
CA SER A 96 -6.26 -22.29 2.29
C SER A 96 -6.01 -22.38 0.78
N ILE A 97 -5.98 -23.61 0.28
CA ILE A 97 -5.71 -24.03 -1.11
C ILE A 97 -6.75 -23.46 -2.11
N TYR A 98 -7.83 -22.84 -1.63
CA TYR A 98 -8.89 -22.23 -2.44
C TYR A 98 -8.76 -20.70 -2.46
N ARG A 99 -8.23 -20.17 -3.57
CA ARG A 99 -8.17 -18.73 -3.89
C ARG A 99 -9.56 -18.25 -4.30
N SER A 100 -10.24 -17.43 -3.49
CA SER A 100 -11.39 -16.66 -4.00
C SER A 100 -11.83 -15.46 -3.14
N ALA A 101 -10.98 -14.94 -2.25
CA ALA A 101 -11.29 -13.66 -1.59
C ALA A 101 -10.02 -12.94 -1.12
N CYS A 102 -10.01 -11.60 -1.26
CA CYS A 102 -8.99 -10.75 -0.67
C CYS A 102 -8.91 -10.99 0.86
N PRO A 103 -7.71 -11.30 1.41
CA PRO A 103 -7.54 -11.60 2.84
C PRO A 103 -7.80 -10.40 3.74
N PHE A 104 -7.91 -9.21 3.16
CA PHE A 104 -8.10 -7.93 3.84
C PHE A 104 -9.57 -7.47 3.87
N LEU A 105 -10.52 -8.35 3.51
CA LEU A 105 -11.95 -8.11 3.70
C LEU A 105 -12.39 -8.52 5.12
N ILE A 106 -13.19 -7.68 5.76
CA ILE A 106 -13.90 -8.06 6.99
C ILE A 106 -14.88 -9.19 6.63
N ASP A 107 -14.84 -10.29 7.38
CA ASP A 107 -15.68 -11.48 7.18
C ASP A 107 -15.71 -12.04 5.75
N GLN A 108 -14.67 -11.77 4.93
CA GLN A 108 -14.57 -12.15 3.50
C GLN A 108 -15.64 -11.51 2.57
N GLU A 109 -16.51 -10.67 3.12
CA GLU A 109 -17.57 -9.94 2.39
C GLU A 109 -17.41 -8.41 2.48
N GLY A 110 -16.49 -7.89 3.28
CA GLY A 110 -16.14 -6.48 3.36
C GLY A 110 -16.83 -5.69 4.48
N PRO A 111 -16.46 -4.41 4.71
CA PRO A 111 -15.50 -3.59 3.96
C PRO A 111 -14.04 -4.03 4.12
N CYS A 112 -13.13 -3.42 3.36
CA CYS A 112 -11.69 -3.67 3.54
C CYS A 112 -11.23 -3.14 4.91
N ILE A 113 -10.31 -3.85 5.56
CA ILE A 113 -9.70 -3.43 6.84
C ILE A 113 -8.88 -2.13 6.70
N PHE A 114 -8.43 -1.80 5.48
CA PHE A 114 -7.66 -0.60 5.23
C PHE A 114 -8.56 0.62 5.06
N PRO A 115 -8.31 1.72 5.80
CA PRO A 115 -9.15 2.90 5.76
C PRO A 115 -9.04 3.63 4.41
N ASN A 116 -10.00 4.52 4.17
CA ASN A 116 -9.98 5.37 2.98
C ASN A 116 -8.73 6.25 2.95
N GLY A 117 -8.18 6.42 1.75
CA GLY A 117 -6.95 7.15 1.54
C GLY A 117 -5.68 6.44 2.01
N ILE A 118 -5.75 5.18 2.46
CA ILE A 118 -4.58 4.34 2.79
C ILE A 118 -4.80 2.95 2.20
N LYS A 119 -4.78 2.84 0.87
CA LYS A 119 -4.97 1.57 0.15
C LYS A 119 -3.84 1.34 -0.85
N ALA A 120 -3.71 0.10 -1.32
CA ALA A 120 -2.81 -0.22 -2.42
C ALA A 120 -3.15 0.60 -3.67
N GLN A 121 -2.14 0.91 -4.48
CA GLN A 121 -2.27 1.74 -5.68
C GLN A 121 -3.38 1.22 -6.60
N GLU A 122 -3.30 -0.06 -6.96
CA GLU A 122 -4.25 -0.72 -7.86
C GLU A 122 -5.68 -0.72 -7.30
N CYS A 123 -5.85 -0.81 -5.98
CA CYS A 123 -7.14 -0.72 -5.31
C CYS A 123 -7.82 0.65 -5.44
N VAL A 124 -7.08 1.72 -5.76
CA VAL A 124 -7.65 3.07 -5.90
C VAL A 124 -7.75 3.50 -7.37
N ILE A 125 -6.87 2.99 -8.25
CA ILE A 125 -6.84 3.42 -9.66
C ILE A 125 -7.71 2.54 -10.58
N THR A 126 -7.88 1.25 -10.27
CA THR A 126 -8.56 0.29 -11.16
C THR A 126 -10.06 0.60 -11.31
N PHE A 127 -10.67 1.22 -10.30
CA PHE A 127 -12.10 1.54 -10.31
C PHE A 127 -12.45 2.82 -11.08
N CYS A 128 -11.45 3.50 -11.67
CA CYS A 128 -11.57 4.86 -12.20
C CYS A 128 -11.21 4.99 -13.69
N THR A 129 -11.15 3.90 -14.45
CA THR A 129 -10.44 3.89 -15.75
C THR A 129 -11.16 4.59 -16.92
N ASN A 130 -12.48 4.83 -16.84
CA ASN A 130 -13.28 5.34 -17.97
C ASN A 130 -13.79 6.79 -17.86
N ASP A 131 -13.43 7.54 -16.82
CA ASP A 131 -13.81 8.97 -16.72
C ASP A 131 -12.59 9.87 -16.96
N ASP A 132 -12.64 10.68 -18.02
CA ASP A 132 -11.58 11.63 -18.36
C ASP A 132 -11.36 12.69 -17.25
N ARG A 133 -12.39 12.98 -16.45
CA ARG A 133 -12.33 13.94 -15.35
C ARG A 133 -11.46 13.47 -14.20
N ILE A 134 -11.31 12.15 -14.02
CA ILE A 134 -10.53 11.58 -12.90
C ILE A 134 -9.08 11.22 -13.27
N LYS A 135 -8.75 11.19 -14.57
CA LYS A 135 -7.39 10.92 -15.06
C LYS A 135 -6.29 11.78 -14.43
N PRO A 136 -6.46 13.11 -14.22
CA PRO A 136 -5.44 13.91 -13.56
C PRO A 136 -5.13 13.46 -12.12
N PHE A 137 -6.15 13.02 -11.39
CA PHE A 137 -6.01 12.53 -10.01
C PHE A 137 -5.36 11.16 -9.96
N ILE A 138 -5.68 10.26 -10.91
CA ILE A 138 -4.97 8.97 -11.07
C ILE A 138 -3.49 9.21 -11.35
N ARG A 139 -3.16 10.12 -12.29
CA ARG A 139 -1.77 10.49 -12.60
C ARG A 139 -1.03 11.02 -11.37
N LYS A 140 -1.71 11.82 -10.53
CA LYS A 140 -1.14 12.32 -9.28
C LYS A 140 -0.82 11.18 -8.31
N VAL A 141 -1.74 10.24 -8.09
CA VAL A 141 -1.49 9.04 -7.27
C VAL A 141 -0.31 8.24 -7.79
N ASN A 142 -0.26 7.94 -9.09
CA ASN A 142 0.85 7.22 -9.71
C ASN A 142 2.19 7.95 -9.53
N THR A 143 2.18 9.29 -9.63
CA THR A 143 3.37 10.12 -9.42
C THR A 143 3.83 10.07 -7.98
N GLU A 144 2.92 10.12 -7.01
CA GLU A 144 3.25 10.00 -5.59
C GLU A 144 3.82 8.61 -5.23
N PHE A 145 3.27 7.53 -5.79
CA PHE A 145 3.83 6.18 -5.66
C PHE A 145 5.21 6.03 -6.31
N PHE A 146 5.42 6.57 -7.51
CA PHE A 146 6.74 6.58 -8.15
C PHE A 146 7.78 7.33 -7.31
N ASN A 147 7.39 8.48 -6.74
CA ASN A 147 8.27 9.24 -5.87
C ASN A 147 8.54 8.52 -4.54
N LEU A 148 7.56 7.79 -3.99
CA LEU A 148 7.76 6.92 -2.83
C LEU A 148 8.80 5.84 -3.15
N PHE A 149 8.65 5.16 -4.29
CA PHE A 149 9.62 4.18 -4.78
C PHE A 149 11.03 4.76 -4.87
N CYS A 150 11.19 5.92 -5.52
CA CYS A 150 12.48 6.60 -5.61
C CYS A 150 13.07 6.93 -4.22
N LEU A 151 12.24 7.43 -3.30
CA LEU A 151 12.66 7.73 -1.94
C LEU A 151 13.15 6.48 -1.22
N VAL A 152 12.40 5.37 -1.26
CA VAL A 152 12.77 4.12 -0.61
C VAL A 152 14.08 3.60 -1.17
N LEU A 153 14.28 3.62 -2.49
CA LEU A 153 15.56 3.26 -3.11
C LEU A 153 16.71 4.11 -2.56
N LEU A 154 16.54 5.44 -2.52
CA LEU A 154 17.56 6.36 -2.02
C LEU A 154 17.88 6.12 -0.53
N LEU A 155 16.86 5.87 0.30
CA LEU A 155 17.05 5.59 1.72
C LEU A 155 17.82 4.28 1.91
N ARG A 156 17.47 3.22 1.17
CA ARG A 156 18.17 1.93 1.24
C ARG A 156 19.63 2.04 0.82
N SER A 157 19.93 2.74 -0.27
CA SER A 157 21.32 2.96 -0.69
C SER A 157 22.14 3.70 0.36
N LYS A 158 21.55 4.70 1.04
CA LYS A 158 22.24 5.45 2.10
C LYS A 158 22.54 4.59 3.33
N GLU A 159 21.60 3.74 3.75
CA GLU A 159 21.84 2.87 4.91
C GLU A 159 22.90 1.79 4.60
N VAL A 160 22.94 1.25 3.37
CA VAL A 160 24.01 0.34 2.92
C VAL A 160 25.37 1.04 2.95
N LEU A 161 25.48 2.26 2.44
CA LEU A 161 26.73 3.03 2.48
C LEU A 161 27.17 3.36 3.91
N ARG A 162 26.24 3.66 4.82
CA ARG A 162 26.54 3.86 6.25
C ARG A 162 27.00 2.58 6.94
N ALA A 163 26.44 1.43 6.59
CA ALA A 163 26.89 0.14 7.11
C ALA A 163 28.31 -0.16 6.64
N ALA A 164 28.60 -0.01 5.34
CA ALA A 164 29.94 -0.18 4.79
C ALA A 164 30.96 0.80 5.40
N GLY A 165 30.60 2.08 5.54
CA GLY A 165 31.46 3.10 6.14
C GLY A 165 31.76 2.89 7.63
N ARG A 166 30.90 2.17 8.36
CA ARG A 166 31.18 1.73 9.75
C ARG A 166 32.14 0.54 9.79
N VAL A 167 32.02 -0.40 8.86
CA VAL A 167 32.93 -1.55 8.74
C VAL A 167 34.37 -1.12 8.44
N PHE A 168 34.57 -0.05 7.64
CA PHE A 168 35.91 0.47 7.32
C PHE A 168 36.53 1.36 8.42
N ARG A 169 35.81 1.69 9.48
CA ARG A 169 36.29 2.50 10.62
C ARG A 169 36.45 1.71 11.93
N SER A 170 36.18 0.40 11.88
CA SER A 170 36.40 -0.55 12.98
C SER A 170 37.72 -1.28 12.77
#